data_AF-A0A536UYM4-F1
#
_entry.id   AF-A0A536UYM4-F1
#
_cell.length_a   1.000
_cell.length_b   1.000
_cell.length_c   1.000
_cell.angle_alpha   90.00
_cell.angle_beta   90.00
_cell.angle_gamma   90.00
#
_symmetry.space_group_name_H-M   'P 1'
#
loop_
_entity.id
_entity.type
_entity.pdbx_description
1 polymer ?
#
loop_
_entity_poly.entity_id
_entity_poly.type
_entity_poly.pdbx_seq_one_letter_code
_entity_poly.pdbx_strand_id
1 'polypeptide(L)'
;MDPKRREALPIHDALQQSEPLAALRLRLAGSQQRFEAILPCLPAALVAHIRPGPLDEQGWSLLAANAAVAAKLRHLQPRLEEALRQRGWQGSVIRIKVQSG
;
A
#
# COMPACT_ATOMS: atom_id res chain seq x y z
N MET A 1 -20.79 9.97 -47.06
CA MET A 1 -19.53 9.21 -47.16
C MET A 1 -18.76 9.40 -45.85
N ASP A 2 -18.95 8.48 -44.91
CA ASP A 2 -17.99 8.14 -43.85
C ASP A 2 -16.84 7.31 -44.48
N PRO A 3 -15.70 7.00 -43.80
CA PRO A 3 -15.16 7.49 -42.53
C PRO A 3 -13.66 7.86 -42.62
N LYS A 4 -13.14 8.75 -41.77
CA LYS A 4 -11.70 8.74 -41.42
C LYS A 4 -11.57 8.34 -39.95
N ARG A 5 -11.43 7.02 -39.78
CA ARG A 5 -11.01 6.33 -38.55
C ARG A 5 -9.86 7.14 -37.95
N ARG A 6 -10.14 7.87 -36.86
CA ARG A 6 -9.09 8.38 -35.98
C ARG A 6 -8.49 7.15 -35.32
N GLU A 7 -7.38 6.72 -35.90
CA GLU A 7 -6.53 5.65 -35.43
C GLU A 7 -6.35 5.82 -33.92
N ALA A 8 -6.71 4.77 -33.18
CA ALA A 8 -6.51 4.69 -31.76
C ALA A 8 -5.02 4.95 -31.49
N LEU A 9 -4.69 6.16 -31.03
CA LEU A 9 -3.39 6.42 -30.43
C LEU A 9 -3.21 5.33 -29.37
N PRO A 10 -2.15 4.52 -29.47
CA PRO A 10 -2.07 3.36 -28.64
C PRO A 10 -1.83 3.84 -27.21
N ILE A 11 -2.74 3.41 -26.32
CA ILE A 11 -2.80 3.83 -24.91
C ILE A 11 -1.44 3.64 -24.19
N HIS A 12 -0.53 2.82 -24.74
CA HIS A 12 0.81 2.61 -24.20
C HIS A 12 1.66 3.88 -24.13
N ASP A 13 1.61 4.78 -25.11
CA ASP A 13 2.50 5.95 -25.16
C ASP A 13 2.03 7.06 -24.20
N ALA A 14 0.72 7.27 -24.08
CA ALA A 14 0.16 8.23 -23.13
C ALA A 14 0.37 7.81 -21.67
N LEU A 15 0.41 6.50 -21.38
CA LEU A 15 0.70 5.97 -20.05
C LEU A 15 2.16 6.17 -19.64
N GLN A 16 3.11 6.23 -20.58
CA GLN A 16 4.54 6.42 -20.27
C GLN A 16 4.87 7.85 -19.79
N GLN A 17 4.09 8.86 -20.19
CA GLN A 17 4.27 10.26 -19.75
C GLN A 17 3.36 10.68 -18.60
N SER A 18 2.56 9.74 -18.07
CA SER A 18 1.60 10.04 -17.01
C SER A 18 2.31 10.17 -15.66
N GLU A 19 2.67 11.40 -15.26
CA GLU A 19 3.09 11.76 -13.89
C GLU A 19 2.25 11.08 -12.77
N PRO A 20 0.90 10.95 -12.90
CA PRO A 20 0.10 10.25 -11.90
C PRO A 20 0.43 8.77 -11.74
N LEU A 21 0.84 8.09 -12.83
CA LEU A 21 1.19 6.68 -12.82
C LEU A 21 2.57 6.46 -12.18
N ALA A 22 3.52 7.36 -12.46
CA ALA A 22 4.82 7.36 -11.79
C ALA A 22 4.67 7.56 -10.26
N ALA A 23 3.86 8.53 -9.85
CA ALA A 23 3.53 8.77 -8.45
C ALA A 23 2.80 7.57 -7.80
N LEU A 24 1.93 6.87 -8.54
CA LEU A 24 1.29 5.64 -8.05
C LEU A 24 2.33 4.52 -7.84
N ARG A 25 3.24 4.30 -8.80
CA ARG A 25 4.31 3.29 -8.70
C ARG A 25 5.21 3.55 -7.49
N LEU A 26 5.61 4.80 -7.26
CA LEU A 26 6.42 5.18 -6.10
C LEU A 26 5.68 4.89 -4.78
N ARG A 27 4.38 5.21 -4.71
CA ARG A 27 3.55 4.90 -3.54
C ARG A 27 3.41 3.39 -3.29
N LEU A 28 3.23 2.60 -4.35
CA LEU A 28 3.17 1.14 -4.25
C LEU A 28 4.49 0.55 -3.77
N ALA A 29 5.62 0.98 -4.35
CA ALA A 29 6.95 0.55 -3.92
C ALA A 29 7.21 0.92 -2.46
N GLY A 30 6.92 2.17 -2.06
CA GLY A 30 7.07 2.62 -0.68
C GLY A 30 6.15 1.90 0.32
N SER A 31 4.97 1.47 -0.12
CA SER A 31 4.06 0.64 0.68
C SER A 31 4.64 -0.77 0.89
N GLN A 32 5.15 -1.37 -0.17
CA GLN A 32 5.77 -2.70 -0.13
C GLN A 32 7.03 -2.73 0.75
N GLN A 33 7.91 -1.72 0.63
CA GLN A 33 9.12 -1.62 1.45
C GLN A 33 8.80 -1.50 2.95
N ARG A 34 7.77 -0.73 3.32
CA ARG A 34 7.31 -0.65 4.71
C ARG A 34 6.76 -1.99 5.20
N PHE A 35 6.06 -2.73 4.34
CA PHE A 35 5.56 -4.07 4.67
C PHE A 35 6.69 -5.03 5.00
N GLU A 36 7.70 -5.12 4.13
CA GLU A 36 8.88 -5.96 4.33
C GLU A 36 9.61 -5.61 5.63
N ALA A 37 9.73 -4.32 5.95
CA ALA A 37 10.37 -3.87 7.17
C ALA A 37 9.64 -4.30 8.46
N ILE A 38 8.31 -4.44 8.42
CA ILE A 38 7.52 -4.85 9.59
C ILE A 38 7.32 -6.36 9.70
N LEU A 39 7.59 -7.14 8.65
CA LEU A 39 7.43 -8.60 8.65
C LEU A 39 8.11 -9.28 9.86
N PRO A 40 9.34 -8.92 10.28
CA PRO A 40 9.99 -9.55 11.43
C PRO A 40 9.30 -9.26 12.78
N CYS A 41 8.44 -8.23 12.83
CA CYS A 41 7.67 -7.87 14.02
C CYS A 41 6.28 -8.53 14.06
N LEU A 42 5.87 -9.21 12.98
CA LEU A 42 4.58 -9.87 12.88
C LEU A 42 4.71 -11.38 13.15
N PRO A 43 3.73 -12.00 13.84
CA PRO A 43 3.65 -13.46 13.90
C PRO A 43 3.46 -14.05 12.49
N ALA A 44 4.21 -15.10 12.15
CA ALA A 44 4.19 -15.70 10.81
C ALA A 44 2.78 -16.10 10.33
N ALA A 45 1.96 -16.66 11.24
CA ALA A 45 0.58 -17.04 10.94
C ALA A 45 -0.33 -15.85 10.60
N LEU A 46 0.03 -14.63 11.02
CA LEU A 46 -0.76 -13.43 10.75
C LEU A 46 -0.43 -12.83 9.37
N VAL A 47 0.80 -12.99 8.89
CA VAL A 47 1.31 -12.34 7.66
C VAL A 47 0.44 -12.66 6.44
N ALA A 48 0.01 -13.91 6.28
CA ALA A 48 -0.82 -14.33 5.14
C ALA A 48 -2.17 -13.60 5.06
N HIS A 49 -2.68 -13.11 6.20
CA HIS A 49 -3.97 -12.43 6.34
C HIS A 49 -3.87 -10.91 6.33
N ILE A 50 -2.70 -10.37 6.02
CA ILE A 50 -2.43 -8.94 5.95
C ILE A 50 -1.97 -8.60 4.53
N ARG A 51 -2.42 -7.47 4.02
CA ARG A 51 -1.93 -6.89 2.77
C ARG A 51 -1.48 -5.45 2.99
N PRO A 52 -0.38 -5.01 2.33
CA PRO A 52 -0.02 -3.61 2.28
C PRO A 52 -1.12 -2.83 1.56
N GLY A 53 -1.57 -1.74 2.18
CA GLY A 53 -2.55 -0.83 1.62
C GLY A 53 -1.92 0.44 1.07
N PRO A 54 -2.73 1.45 0.72
CA PRO A 54 -2.23 2.70 0.19
C PRO A 54 -1.32 3.44 1.18
N LEU A 55 -0.29 4.06 0.62
CA LEU A 55 0.54 5.07 1.28
C LEU A 55 0.13 6.43 0.72
N ASP A 56 -0.37 7.31 1.57
CA ASP A 56 -0.75 8.68 1.24
C ASP A 56 -0.25 9.66 2.32
N GLU A 57 -0.63 10.92 2.20
CA GLU A 57 -0.22 12.01 3.11
C GLU A 57 -0.71 11.79 4.56
N GLN A 58 -1.77 11.00 4.76
CA GLN A 58 -2.31 10.69 6.09
C GLN A 58 -1.63 9.47 6.74
N GLY A 59 -0.74 8.79 6.00
CA GLY A 59 0.00 7.62 6.47
C GLY A 59 -0.29 6.35 5.68
N TRP A 60 0.14 5.23 6.23
CA TRP A 60 0.17 3.94 5.53
C TRP A 60 -0.92 3.01 6.06
N SER A 61 -1.71 2.42 5.16
CA SER A 61 -2.77 1.50 5.54
C SER A 61 -2.29 0.04 5.52
N LEU A 62 -2.70 -0.75 6.51
CA LEU A 62 -2.65 -2.21 6.50
C LEU A 62 -4.07 -2.76 6.34
N LEU A 63 -4.24 -3.69 5.40
CA LEU A 63 -5.51 -4.32 5.09
C LEU A 63 -5.54 -5.70 5.76
N ALA A 64 -6.44 -5.88 6.72
CA ALA A 64 -6.67 -7.14 7.43
C ALA A 64 -7.77 -7.95 6.76
N ALA A 65 -7.58 -9.26 6.63
CA ALA A 65 -8.57 -10.15 6.03
C ALA A 65 -9.91 -10.22 6.80
N ASN A 66 -9.92 -9.92 8.11
CA ASN A 66 -11.12 -9.91 8.93
C ASN A 66 -10.94 -9.05 10.20
N ALA A 67 -12.03 -8.87 10.96
CA ALA A 67 -12.05 -8.07 12.18
C ALA A 67 -11.11 -8.61 13.29
N ALA A 68 -10.95 -9.93 13.41
CA ALA A 68 -10.06 -10.52 14.41
C ALA A 68 -8.58 -10.24 14.10
N VAL A 69 -8.18 -10.34 12.83
CA VAL A 69 -6.85 -9.94 12.35
C VAL A 69 -6.62 -8.45 12.57
N ALA A 70 -7.62 -7.61 12.28
CA ALA A 70 -7.54 -6.18 12.52
C ALA A 70 -7.36 -5.84 14.00
N ALA A 71 -8.06 -6.51 14.92
CA ALA A 71 -7.89 -6.32 16.36
C ALA A 71 -6.48 -6.69 16.81
N LYS A 72 -5.95 -7.84 16.36
CA LYS A 72 -4.57 -8.24 16.64
C LYS A 72 -3.56 -7.24 16.11
N LEU A 73 -3.76 -6.73 14.90
CA LEU A 73 -2.92 -5.68 14.34
C LEU A 73 -2.94 -4.40 15.16
N ARG A 74 -4.10 -3.99 15.69
CA ARG A 74 -4.21 -2.76 16.52
C ARG A 74 -3.40 -2.89 17.81
N HIS A 75 -3.38 -4.07 18.42
CA HIS A 75 -2.53 -4.33 19.58
C HIS A 75 -1.04 -4.25 19.22
N LEU A 76 -0.64 -4.69 18.02
CA LEU A 76 0.74 -4.64 17.55
C LEU A 76 1.14 -3.28 16.97
N GLN A 77 0.17 -2.45 16.58
CA GLN A 77 0.37 -1.18 15.88
C GLN A 77 1.49 -0.30 16.47
N PRO A 78 1.50 0.04 17.78
CA PRO A 78 2.54 0.91 18.32
C PRO A 78 3.96 0.33 18.16
N ARG A 79 4.10 -1.00 18.24
CA ARG A 79 5.37 -1.69 18.01
C ARG A 79 5.79 -1.65 16.54
N LEU A 80 4.83 -1.78 15.62
CA LEU A 80 5.10 -1.71 14.18
C LEU A 80 5.51 -0.29 13.76
N GLU A 81 4.83 0.73 14.29
CA GLU A 81 5.16 2.14 14.06
C GLU A 81 6.56 2.47 14.60
N GLU A 82 6.90 1.97 15.79
CA GLU A 82 8.24 2.11 16.36
C GLU A 82 9.31 1.44 15.49
N ALA A 83 9.04 0.22 15.01
CA ALA A 83 9.94 -0.50 14.12
C ALA A 83 10.18 0.23 12.79
N LEU A 84 9.18 0.96 12.28
CA LEU A 84 9.33 1.82 11.10
C LEU A 84 10.13 3.07 11.42
N ARG A 85 9.88 3.70 12.57
CA ARG A 85 10.60 4.89 13.03
C ARG A 85 12.10 4.63 13.21
N GLN A 86 12.47 3.49 13.81
CA GLN A 86 13.86 3.07 13.98
C GLN A 86 14.61 2.87 12.66
N ARG A 87 13.88 2.59 11.57
CA ARG A 87 14.42 2.42 10.22
C ARG A 87 14.40 3.70 9.38
N GLY A 88 14.06 4.84 10.00
CA GLY A 88 14.08 6.16 9.37
C GLY A 88 12.76 6.60 8.74
N TRP A 89 11.69 5.79 8.81
CA TRP A 89 10.36 6.19 8.32
C TRP A 89 9.58 6.97 9.39
N GLN A 90 10.10 8.14 9.76
CA GLN A 90 9.50 9.03 10.74
C GLN A 90 8.07 9.44 10.32
N GLY A 91 7.15 9.54 11.29
CA GLY A 91 5.76 9.94 11.02
C GLY A 91 4.90 8.90 10.30
N SER A 92 5.35 7.64 10.20
CA SER A 92 4.53 6.56 9.61
C SER A 92 3.39 6.17 10.54
N VAL A 93 2.26 6.86 10.42
CA VAL A 93 1.00 6.44 11.06
C VAL A 93 0.46 5.20 10.35
N ILE A 94 0.28 4.11 11.08
CA ILE A 94 -0.30 2.89 10.54
C ILE A 94 -1.82 2.93 10.75
N ARG A 95 -2.58 2.84 9.66
CA ARG A 95 -4.05 2.74 9.71
C ARG A 95 -4.46 1.30 9.44
N ILE A 96 -5.36 0.75 10.24
CA ILE A 96 -5.79 -0.65 10.08
C ILE A 96 -7.23 -0.69 9.55
N LYS A 97 -7.40 -1.27 8.37
CA LYS A 97 -8.69 -1.44 7.70
C LYS A 97 -9.00 -2.92 7.52
N VAL A 98 -10.26 -3.31 7.65
CA VAL A 98 -10.71 -4.65 7.25
C VAL A 98 -10.97 -4.62 5.75
N GLN A 99 -10.54 -5.67 5.03
CA GLN A 99 -10.90 -5.86 3.63
C GLN A 99 -12.41 -6.13 3.57
N SER A 100 -13.18 -5.14 3.13
CA SER A 100 -14.53 -5.38 2.65
C SER A 100 -14.39 -6.03 1.28
N GLY A 101 -14.91 -7.26 1.14
CA GLY A 101 -15.01 -7.94 -0.15
C GLY A 101 -15.91 -7.20 -1.12
#